data_AF-R0JJT0-F1
#
_entry.id   AF-R0JJT0-F1
#
_cell.length_a   1.000
_cell.length_b   1.000
_cell.length_c   1.000
_cell.angle_alpha   90.00
_cell.angle_beta   90.00
_cell.angle_gamma   90.00
#
_symmetry.space_group_name_H-M   'P 1'
#
loop_
_entity.id
_entity.type
_entity.pdbx_description
1 polymer ?
#
loop_
_entity_poly.entity_id
_entity_poly.type
_entity_poly.pdbx_seq_one_letter_code
_entity_poly.pdbx_strand_id
1 'polypeptide(L)'
;LIYDSFAQYLVTEKGYDKGLLSLTPESLDFCCKGLVLDLEDGNFLKLAEDGTVLRASHGTRSMTSEEVLEIYGRREWKHFSAVRGMLSRSGKYYLYDNYFDLPGALLCARVVDSLDQHDGQKKYDFWKDMVAAIQHNYKITAFKGK
;
A
#
# COMPACT_ATOMS: atom_id res chain seq x y z
N LEU A 1 13.02 -8.62 -6.41
CA LEU A 1 12.81 -8.30 -7.85
C LEU A 1 11.71 -7.26 -8.07
N ILE A 2 10.43 -7.56 -7.76
CA ILE A 2 9.32 -6.60 -8.01
C ILE A 2 9.42 -5.39 -7.09
N TYR A 3 9.59 -5.60 -5.79
CA TYR A 3 9.83 -4.52 -4.82
C TYR A 3 11.00 -3.64 -5.27
N ASP A 4 12.16 -4.25 -5.53
CA ASP A 4 13.39 -3.54 -5.90
C ASP A 4 13.20 -2.70 -7.16
N SER A 5 12.52 -3.26 -8.18
CA SER A 5 12.25 -2.54 -9.43
C SER A 5 11.36 -1.31 -9.21
N PHE A 6 10.28 -1.46 -8.44
CA PHE A 6 9.39 -0.35 -8.13
C PHE A 6 10.08 0.70 -7.26
N ALA A 7 10.80 0.28 -6.22
CA ALA A 7 11.53 1.17 -5.33
C ALA A 7 12.60 1.95 -6.11
N GLN A 8 13.33 1.29 -7.01
CA GLN A 8 14.31 1.94 -7.87
C GLN A 8 13.66 3.03 -8.73
N TYR A 9 12.52 2.73 -9.38
CA TYR A 9 11.79 3.70 -10.19
C TYR A 9 11.30 4.90 -9.37
N LEU A 10 10.72 4.66 -8.19
CA LEU A 10 10.25 5.75 -7.32
C LEU A 10 11.40 6.64 -6.86
N VAL A 11 12.55 6.07 -6.52
CA VAL A 11 13.71 6.86 -6.06
C VAL A 11 14.36 7.62 -7.22
N THR A 12 14.57 7.00 -8.39
CA THR A 12 15.32 7.66 -9.49
C THR A 12 14.45 8.59 -10.32
N GLU A 13 13.23 8.17 -10.66
CA GLU A 13 12.38 8.91 -11.60
C GLU A 13 11.42 9.87 -10.89
N LYS A 14 11.10 9.59 -9.62
CA LYS A 14 10.09 10.33 -8.86
C LYS A 14 10.64 11.04 -7.62
N GLY A 15 11.89 10.79 -7.24
CA GLY A 15 12.57 11.51 -6.17
C GLY A 15 12.13 11.13 -4.75
N TYR A 16 11.57 9.93 -4.56
CA TYR A 16 11.23 9.43 -3.22
C TYR A 16 12.47 9.13 -2.38
N ASP A 17 12.28 8.98 -1.07
CA ASP A 17 13.37 8.73 -0.11
C ASP A 17 14.20 7.48 -0.48
N LYS A 18 15.53 7.63 -0.37
CA LYS A 18 16.48 6.56 -0.73
C LYS A 18 16.40 5.35 0.21
N GLY A 19 15.86 5.52 1.42
CA GLY A 19 15.62 4.45 2.38
C GLY A 19 14.70 3.37 1.81
N LEU A 20 13.84 3.69 0.83
CA LEU A 20 13.00 2.69 0.14
C LEU A 20 13.82 1.56 -0.52
N LEU A 21 15.09 1.80 -0.87
CA LEU A 21 15.98 0.80 -1.46
C LEU A 21 16.56 -0.18 -0.42
N SER A 22 16.49 0.16 0.87
CA SER A 22 16.98 -0.70 1.95
C SER A 22 15.89 -1.65 2.41
N LEU A 23 15.91 -2.89 1.93
CA LEU A 23 14.94 -3.93 2.30
C LEU A 23 15.59 -4.94 3.25
N THR A 24 14.91 -5.29 4.35
CA THR A 24 15.31 -6.41 5.20
C THR A 24 14.36 -7.60 5.00
N PRO A 25 14.82 -8.86 5.13
CA PRO A 25 13.95 -10.03 4.96
C PRO A 25 12.71 -9.99 5.85
N GLU A 26 12.82 -9.50 7.08
CA GLU A 26 11.74 -9.43 8.07
C GLU A 26 10.62 -8.49 7.65
N SER A 27 10.95 -7.44 6.87
CA SER A 27 9.94 -6.51 6.37
C SER A 27 8.97 -7.14 5.37
N LEU A 28 9.35 -8.27 4.75
CA LEU A 28 8.50 -8.99 3.81
C LEU A 28 7.30 -9.66 4.49
N ASP A 29 7.36 -9.91 5.81
CA ASP A 29 6.25 -10.48 6.58
C ASP A 29 5.01 -9.56 6.59
N PHE A 30 5.18 -8.28 6.24
CA PHE A 30 4.07 -7.35 6.00
C PHE A 30 3.15 -7.79 4.85
N CYS A 31 3.71 -8.45 3.84
CA CYS A 31 3.01 -8.78 2.60
C CYS A 31 2.01 -9.93 2.78
N CYS A 32 0.76 -9.58 3.12
CA CYS A 32 -0.33 -10.54 3.25
C CYS A 32 -1.35 -10.42 2.10
N LYS A 33 -1.75 -11.55 1.50
CA LYS A 33 -2.83 -11.54 0.49
C LYS A 33 -4.14 -11.05 1.11
N GLY A 34 -4.89 -10.25 0.35
CA GLY A 34 -6.18 -9.70 0.74
C GLY A 34 -6.06 -8.55 1.73
N LEU A 35 -4.97 -7.78 1.65
CA LEU A 35 -4.86 -6.48 2.29
C LEU A 35 -5.58 -5.42 1.46
N VAL A 36 -6.16 -4.44 2.14
CA VAL A 36 -6.73 -3.24 1.54
C VAL A 36 -5.86 -2.05 1.92
N LEU A 37 -5.36 -1.30 0.94
CA LEU A 37 -4.74 0.00 1.17
C LEU A 37 -5.82 1.07 1.07
N ASP A 38 -6.10 1.77 2.17
CA ASP A 38 -6.88 3.01 2.22
C ASP A 38 -5.95 4.18 1.87
N LEU A 39 -6.07 4.69 0.64
CA LEU A 39 -5.26 5.79 0.12
C LEU A 39 -5.68 7.15 0.69
N GLU A 40 -6.86 7.26 1.31
CA GLU A 40 -7.26 8.51 1.97
C GLU A 40 -6.48 8.69 3.27
N ASP A 41 -6.30 7.59 4.02
CA ASP A 41 -5.76 7.62 5.38
C ASP A 41 -4.37 6.97 5.53
N GLY A 42 -3.80 6.42 4.44
CA GLY A 42 -2.48 5.77 4.48
C GLY A 42 -2.47 4.44 5.25
N ASN A 43 -3.64 3.82 5.41
CA ASN A 43 -3.82 2.66 6.27
C ASN A 43 -3.91 1.36 5.46
N PHE A 44 -3.34 0.29 6.00
CA PHE A 44 -3.52 -1.06 5.47
C PHE A 44 -4.46 -1.83 6.36
N LEU A 45 -5.49 -2.44 5.79
CA LEU A 45 -6.57 -3.10 6.51
C LEU A 45 -6.65 -4.57 6.12
N LYS A 46 -6.82 -5.42 7.13
CA LYS A 46 -7.29 -6.78 6.96
C LYS A 46 -8.75 -6.85 7.38
N LEU A 47 -9.63 -7.14 6.44
CA LEU A 47 -11.07 -7.15 6.68
C LEU A 47 -11.60 -8.58 6.88
N ALA A 48 -12.64 -8.70 7.70
CA ALA A 48 -13.50 -9.88 7.77
C ALA A 48 -14.47 -9.92 6.58
N GLU A 49 -15.21 -11.03 6.45
CA GLU A 49 -16.22 -11.20 5.38
C GLU A 49 -17.40 -10.22 5.48
N ASP A 50 -17.65 -9.66 6.66
CA ASP A 50 -18.66 -8.62 6.92
C ASP A 50 -18.10 -7.19 6.81
N GLY A 51 -16.81 -7.05 6.49
CA GLY A 51 -16.14 -5.76 6.35
C GLY A 51 -15.61 -5.17 7.65
N THR A 52 -15.71 -5.89 8.77
CA THR A 52 -15.08 -5.49 10.03
C THR A 52 -13.56 -5.47 9.88
N VAL A 53 -12.89 -4.43 10.40
CA VAL A 53 -11.43 -4.34 10.42
C VAL A 53 -10.88 -5.29 11.49
N LEU A 54 -10.20 -6.35 11.07
CA LEU A 54 -9.57 -7.35 11.95
C LEU A 54 -8.18 -6.92 12.41
N ARG A 55 -7.42 -6.28 11.52
CA ARG A 55 -6.10 -5.72 11.77
C ARG A 55 -5.91 -4.48 10.92
N ALA A 56 -5.13 -3.53 11.43
CA ALA A 56 -4.72 -2.38 10.65
C ALA A 56 -3.26 -2.00 10.91
N SER A 57 -2.63 -1.33 9.95
CA SER A 57 -1.39 -0.58 10.13
C SER A 57 -1.53 0.79 9.50
N HIS A 58 -0.81 1.77 10.03
CA HIS A 58 -0.56 3.05 9.37
C HIS A 58 0.86 3.00 8.82
N GLY A 59 1.01 3.04 7.49
CA GLY A 59 2.27 2.65 6.87
C GLY A 59 2.71 1.27 7.37
N THR A 60 3.96 1.14 7.82
CA THR A 60 4.47 -0.12 8.39
C THR A 60 4.17 -0.31 9.88
N ARG A 61 3.71 0.74 10.57
CA ARG A 61 3.39 0.68 12.00
C ARG A 61 2.06 -0.03 12.23
N SER A 62 2.12 -1.21 12.85
CA SER A 62 0.91 -1.93 13.29
C SER A 62 0.13 -1.10 14.31
N MET A 63 -1.19 -1.04 14.14
CA MET A 63 -2.10 -0.43 15.10
C MET A 63 -2.46 -1.42 16.21
N THR A 64 -2.65 -0.94 17.43
CA THR A 64 -3.17 -1.76 18.53
C THR A 64 -4.68 -2.00 18.37
N SER A 65 -5.22 -2.98 19.07
CA SER A 65 -6.66 -3.25 19.08
C SER A 65 -7.49 -2.04 19.52
N GLU A 66 -6.95 -1.25 20.46
CA GLU A 66 -7.57 -0.02 20.96
C GLU A 66 -7.58 1.07 19.90
N GLU A 67 -6.46 1.29 19.20
CA GLU A 67 -6.38 2.25 18.08
C GLU A 67 -7.35 1.85 16.94
N VAL A 68 -7.42 0.55 16.60
CA VAL A 68 -8.35 0.06 15.58
C VAL A 68 -9.80 0.31 16.01
N LEU A 69 -10.14 0.05 17.28
CA LEU A 69 -11.47 0.27 17.82
C LEU A 69 -11.82 1.76 17.88
N GLU A 70 -10.87 2.63 18.18
CA GLU A 70 -11.07 4.08 18.20
C GLU A 70 -11.33 4.64 16.78
N ILE A 71 -10.54 4.21 15.79
CA ILE A 71 -10.61 4.72 14.42
C ILE A 71 -11.81 4.14 13.66
N TYR A 72 -12.01 2.82 13.74
CA TYR A 72 -12.99 2.10 12.92
C TYR A 72 -14.23 1.66 13.69
N GLY A 73 -14.17 1.63 15.03
CA GLY A 73 -15.25 1.10 15.85
C GLY A 73 -15.49 -0.40 15.61
N ARG A 74 -16.72 -0.84 15.88
CA ARG A 74 -17.21 -2.20 15.59
C ARG A 74 -18.02 -2.27 14.30
N ARG A 75 -17.78 -1.34 13.38
CA ARG A 75 -18.57 -1.19 12.15
C ARG A 75 -17.77 -1.65 10.95
N GLU A 76 -18.51 -1.91 9.88
CA GLU A 76 -17.95 -2.09 8.55
C GLU A 76 -17.06 -0.88 8.17
N TRP A 77 -15.90 -1.13 7.58
CA TRP A 77 -15.05 -0.06 7.04
C TRP A 77 -15.81 0.75 5.98
N LYS A 78 -15.66 2.08 6.00
CA LYS A 78 -16.44 3.06 5.22
C LYS A 78 -16.63 2.74 3.73
N HIS A 79 -15.67 2.05 3.10
CA HIS A 79 -15.70 1.72 1.68
C HIS A 79 -16.00 0.24 1.37
N PHE A 80 -16.29 -0.60 2.37
CA PHE A 80 -16.46 -2.04 2.15
C PHE A 80 -17.67 -2.37 1.26
N SER A 81 -18.80 -1.67 1.42
CA SER A 81 -19.95 -1.80 0.51
C SER A 81 -19.59 -1.57 -0.96
N ALA A 82 -18.65 -0.65 -1.26
CA ALA A 82 -18.14 -0.40 -2.60
C ALA A 82 -17.14 -1.48 -3.07
N VAL A 83 -16.36 -2.07 -2.15
CA VAL A 83 -15.52 -3.25 -2.44
C VAL A 83 -16.37 -4.46 -2.84
N ARG A 84 -17.50 -4.68 -2.16
CA ARG A 84 -18.41 -5.82 -2.40
C ARG A 84 -19.20 -5.71 -3.70
N GLY A 85 -19.52 -4.48 -4.15
CA GLY A 85 -20.44 -4.24 -5.26
C GLY A 85 -19.91 -4.53 -6.67
N MET A 86 -18.60 -4.38 -6.90
CA MET A 86 -17.82 -4.66 -8.12
C MET A 86 -16.65 -3.70 -8.08
N LEU A 87 -15.40 -4.20 -8.17
CA LEU A 87 -14.13 -3.52 -8.53
C LEU A 87 -14.22 -1.99 -8.66
N SER A 88 -14.60 -1.31 -7.58
CA SER A 88 -14.74 0.13 -7.58
C SER A 88 -13.32 0.67 -7.52
N ARG A 89 -12.79 0.98 -8.71
CA ARG A 89 -11.54 1.71 -8.95
C ARG A 89 -11.67 3.15 -8.48
N SER A 90 -12.21 3.36 -7.29
CA SER A 90 -12.11 4.66 -6.64
C SER A 90 -10.63 4.87 -6.35
N GLY A 91 -10.08 6.05 -6.67
CA GLY A 91 -8.71 6.43 -6.30
C GLY A 91 -8.49 6.56 -4.78
N LYS A 92 -9.38 5.97 -3.97
CA LYS A 92 -9.42 6.02 -2.52
C LYS A 92 -8.88 4.75 -1.87
N TYR A 93 -8.86 3.63 -2.58
CA TYR A 93 -8.33 2.39 -2.03
C TYR A 93 -7.82 1.43 -3.10
N TYR A 94 -6.97 0.49 -2.68
CA TYR A 94 -6.43 -0.58 -3.52
C TYR A 94 -6.52 -1.93 -2.80
N LEU A 95 -6.80 -2.99 -3.56
CA LEU A 95 -6.93 -4.36 -3.05
C LEU A 95 -5.74 -5.20 -3.54
N TYR A 96 -4.94 -5.70 -2.61
CA TYR A 96 -3.88 -6.67 -2.91
C TYR A 96 -4.46 -8.08 -2.93
N ASP A 97 -5.25 -8.38 -3.97
CA ASP A 97 -6.01 -9.63 -4.13
C ASP A 97 -5.25 -10.74 -4.88
N ASN A 98 -4.08 -10.42 -5.42
CA ASN A 98 -3.21 -11.30 -6.18
C ASN A 98 -1.76 -11.23 -5.66
N TYR A 99 -0.86 -12.03 -6.23
CA TYR A 99 0.54 -12.10 -5.80
C TYR A 99 1.50 -11.28 -6.69
N PHE A 100 1.03 -10.74 -7.82
CA PHE A 100 1.88 -10.03 -8.77
C PHE A 100 2.33 -8.67 -8.23
N ASP A 101 1.44 -7.98 -7.53
CA ASP A 101 1.66 -6.63 -7.00
C ASP A 101 1.82 -6.61 -5.47
N LEU A 102 1.71 -7.77 -4.80
CA LEU A 102 1.77 -7.89 -3.35
C LEU A 102 3.05 -7.29 -2.73
N PRO A 103 4.25 -7.44 -3.31
CA PRO A 103 5.45 -6.74 -2.79
C PRO A 103 5.31 -5.21 -2.82
N GLY A 104 4.44 -4.67 -3.67
CA GLY A 104 4.09 -3.26 -3.69
C GLY A 104 3.35 -2.78 -2.44
N ALA A 105 2.72 -3.68 -1.66
CA ALA A 105 2.05 -3.33 -0.40
C ALA A 105 3.05 -2.77 0.62
N LEU A 106 4.17 -3.47 0.83
CA LEU A 106 5.23 -3.00 1.71
C LEU A 106 5.84 -1.70 1.20
N LEU A 107 6.03 -1.56 -0.11
CA LEU A 107 6.58 -0.33 -0.69
C LEU A 107 5.67 0.86 -0.43
N CYS A 108 4.36 0.72 -0.69
CA CYS A 108 3.36 1.74 -0.37
C CYS A 108 3.35 2.08 1.13
N ALA A 109 3.47 1.08 2.02
CA ALA A 109 3.53 1.29 3.47
C ALA A 109 4.73 2.15 3.88
N ARG A 110 5.90 1.89 3.30
CA ARG A 110 7.11 2.67 3.57
C ARG A 110 7.08 4.06 2.95
N VAL A 111 6.38 4.23 1.83
CA VAL A 111 6.09 5.55 1.27
C VAL A 111 5.25 6.37 2.24
N VAL A 112 4.19 5.78 2.84
CA VAL A 112 3.40 6.43 3.89
C VAL A 112 4.31 6.84 5.06
N ASP A 113 5.13 5.92 5.59
CA ASP A 113 6.04 6.23 6.71
C ASP A 113 6.99 7.41 6.39
N SER A 114 7.48 7.49 5.15
CA SER A 114 8.37 8.57 4.71
C SER A 114 7.62 9.89 4.56
N LEU A 115 6.41 9.88 3.98
CA LEU A 115 5.60 11.08 3.81
C LEU A 115 5.20 11.67 5.17
N ASP A 116 4.85 10.84 6.15
CA ASP A 116 4.49 11.30 7.50
C ASP A 116 5.65 11.99 8.23
N GLN A 117 6.90 11.65 7.90
CA GLN A 117 8.09 12.29 8.49
C GLN A 117 8.39 13.67 7.90
N HIS A 118 7.99 13.92 6.65
CA HIS A 118 8.40 15.10 5.90
C HIS A 118 7.27 16.11 5.68
N ASP A 119 6.03 15.65 5.54
CA ASP A 119 4.92 16.48 5.10
C ASP A 119 3.83 16.51 6.18
N GLY A 120 3.68 17.64 6.86
CA GLY A 120 2.56 17.86 7.78
C GLY A 120 1.18 17.83 7.09
N GLN A 121 1.13 17.69 5.76
CA GLN A 121 -0.09 17.52 4.97
C GLN A 121 -0.41 16.04 4.71
N LYS A 122 -1.53 15.60 5.30
CA LYS A 122 -2.04 14.22 5.36
C LYS A 122 -2.54 13.61 4.04
N LYS A 123 -2.25 14.19 2.87
CA LYS A 123 -2.86 13.72 1.61
C LYS A 123 -1.89 12.83 0.84
N TYR A 124 -2.20 11.53 0.79
CA TYR A 124 -1.42 10.55 0.04
C TYR A 124 -1.82 10.53 -1.44
N ASP A 125 -1.03 11.17 -2.30
CA ASP A 125 -1.25 11.20 -3.76
C ASP A 125 -0.24 10.35 -4.57
N PHE A 126 0.53 9.51 -3.87
CA PHE A 126 1.59 8.67 -4.43
C PHE A 126 1.09 7.53 -5.32
N TRP A 127 -0.21 7.20 -5.30
CA TRP A 127 -0.75 6.07 -6.06
C TRP A 127 -0.52 6.19 -7.57
N LYS A 128 -0.56 7.41 -8.12
CA LYS A 128 -0.25 7.69 -9.53
C LYS A 128 1.18 7.27 -9.90
N ASP A 129 2.13 7.44 -8.97
CA ASP A 129 3.53 7.08 -9.16
C ASP A 129 3.75 5.58 -9.01
N MET A 130 3.03 4.93 -8.09
CA MET A 130 2.99 3.47 -7.98
C MET A 130 2.47 2.81 -9.27
N VAL A 131 1.39 3.34 -9.84
CA VAL A 131 0.87 2.87 -11.14
C VAL A 131 1.90 3.09 -12.25
N ALA A 132 2.59 4.23 -12.27
CA ALA A 132 3.67 4.48 -13.23
C ALA A 132 4.84 3.49 -13.07
N ALA A 133 5.22 3.13 -11.84
CA ALA A 133 6.24 2.13 -11.56
C ALA A 133 5.84 0.73 -12.05
N ILE A 134 4.59 0.32 -11.77
CA ILE A 134 4.03 -0.94 -12.27
C ILE A 134 4.08 -0.95 -13.80
N GLN A 135 3.56 0.09 -14.46
CA GLN A 135 3.57 0.19 -15.92
C GLN A 135 5.00 0.20 -16.49
N HIS A 136 5.96 0.84 -15.81
CA HIS A 136 7.35 0.85 -16.24
C HIS A 136 7.96 -0.56 -16.20
N ASN A 137 7.76 -1.29 -15.10
CA ASN A 137 8.32 -2.63 -14.90
C ASN A 137 7.74 -3.68 -15.86
N TYR A 138 6.46 -3.57 -16.21
CA TYR A 138 5.79 -4.51 -17.12
C TYR A 138 5.80 -4.08 -18.59
N LYS A 139 6.47 -2.98 -18.95
CA LYS A 139 6.72 -2.65 -20.37
C LYS A 139 7.70 -3.67 -20.95
N ILE A 140 7.36 -4.23 -22.11
CA ILE A 140 8.19 -5.21 -22.85
C ILE A 140 9.63 -4.68 -23.06
N THR A 141 9.79 -3.37 -23.25
CA THR A 141 11.11 -2.72 -23.43
C THR A 141 12.00 -2.70 -22.19
N ALA A 142 11.43 -2.97 -21.00
CA ALA A 142 12.19 -3.11 -19.75
C ALA A 142 12.80 -4.51 -19.61
N PHE A 143 12.26 -5.52 -20.32
CA PHE A 143 12.87 -6.86 -20.42
C PHE A 143 14.03 -6.85 -21.43
N LYS A 144 15.09 -6.09 -21.13
CA LYS A 144 16.36 -6.25 -21.84
C LYS A 144 17.07 -7.45 -21.25
N GLY A 145 17.10 -8.55 -22.00
CA GLY A 145 17.92 -9.71 -21.68
C GLY A 145 19.37 -9.26 -21.48
N LYS A 146 19.99 -9.70 -20.39
CA LYS A 146 21.45 -9.63 -20.26
C LYS A 146 22.10 -10.65 -21.18
#